data_AF-A0A212CGD2-F1
#
_entry.id   AF-A0A212CGD2-F1
#
_cell.length_a   1.000
_cell.length_b   1.000
_cell.length_c   1.000
_cell.angle_alpha   90.00
_cell.angle_beta   90.00
_cell.angle_gamma   90.00
#
_symmetry.space_group_name_H-M   'P 1'
#
loop_
_entity.id
_entity.type
_entity.pdbx_description
1 polymer ?
#
loop_
_entity_poly.entity_id
_entity_poly.type
_entity_poly.pdbx_seq_one_letter_code
_entity_poly.pdbx_strand_id
1 'polypeptide(L)'
;MHTLCLLDIKVKEQSVENLIRGRKIYEPPRYMSVNQAAQQLLEIVQNQRIRGEEPAVTEETLCVGLARVGAEDQKIAAGTLQQMSTVDLGGPLHSLIITGGSLHPLEMEMLSLFTIPENSSESQSTGGL
;
A
#
# COMPACT_ATOMS: atom_id res chain seq x y z
N MET A 1 -18.00 -6.22 -3.42
CA MET A 1 -17.66 -4.87 -3.91
C MET A 1 -16.19 -4.63 -3.61
N HIS A 2 -15.39 -4.29 -4.62
CA HIS A 2 -13.98 -3.93 -4.44
C HIS A 2 -13.85 -2.40 -4.43
N THR A 3 -12.78 -1.89 -3.83
CA THR A 3 -12.53 -0.45 -3.71
C THR A 3 -11.19 -0.10 -4.32
N LEU A 4 -11.19 0.80 -5.33
CA LEU A 4 -9.97 1.41 -5.84
C LEU A 4 -9.64 2.66 -5.01
N CYS A 5 -8.47 2.66 -4.39
CA CYS A 5 -7.91 3.79 -3.64
C CYS A 5 -6.90 4.53 -4.52
N LEU A 6 -7.26 5.75 -4.92
CA LEU A 6 -6.33 6.69 -5.54
C LEU A 6 -5.50 7.36 -4.44
N LEU A 7 -4.18 7.41 -4.65
CA LEU A 7 -3.24 7.86 -3.62
C LEU A 7 -2.89 9.34 -3.79
N ASP A 8 -2.51 9.98 -2.68
CA ASP A 8 -2.24 11.40 -2.62
C ASP A 8 -1.09 11.82 -3.55
N ILE A 9 -1.28 12.97 -4.20
CA ILE A 9 -0.30 13.59 -5.09
C ILE A 9 -0.21 15.07 -4.73
N LYS A 10 0.98 15.49 -4.33
CA LYS A 10 1.29 16.89 -4.04
C LYS A 10 2.27 17.42 -5.08
N VAL A 11 1.81 18.33 -5.95
CA VAL A 11 2.65 18.85 -7.05
C VAL A 11 3.00 20.32 -6.80
N LYS A 12 4.31 20.63 -6.75
CA LYS A 12 4.88 21.99 -6.87
C LYS A 12 4.14 23.05 -6.05
N GLU A 13 3.87 22.76 -4.79
CA GLU A 13 3.32 23.76 -3.86
C GLU A 13 4.43 24.60 -3.23
N GLN A 14 4.12 25.85 -2.91
CA GLN A 14 4.97 26.66 -2.05
C GLN A 14 4.70 26.24 -0.60
N SER A 15 5.74 25.99 0.19
CA SER A 15 5.59 25.84 1.65
C SER A 15 4.92 27.10 2.23
N VAL A 16 4.13 26.95 3.30
CA VAL A 16 3.48 28.09 3.99
C VAL A 16 4.49 29.19 4.33
N GLU A 17 5.70 28.82 4.78
CA GLU A 17 6.77 29.77 5.08
C GLU A 17 7.22 30.58 3.84
N ASN A 18 7.52 29.91 2.73
CA ASN A 18 7.91 30.57 1.48
C ASN A 18 6.79 31.44 0.90
N LEU A 19 5.52 31.01 1.02
CA LEU A 19 4.35 31.78 0.62
C LEU A 19 4.23 33.09 1.45
N ILE A 20 4.32 32.99 2.78
CA ILE A 20 4.28 34.15 3.68
C ILE A 20 5.44 35.11 3.40
N ARG A 21 6.62 34.59 3.05
CA ARG A 21 7.82 35.38 2.73
C ARG A 21 7.88 35.87 1.27
N GLY A 22 6.88 35.57 0.45
CA GLY A 22 6.85 35.94 -0.98
C GLY A 22 7.95 35.29 -1.83
N ARG A 23 8.57 34.21 -1.35
CA ARG A 23 9.64 33.49 -2.06
C ARG A 23 9.04 32.48 -3.03
N LYS A 24 9.42 32.55 -4.30
CA LYS A 24 8.99 31.60 -5.34
C LYS A 24 9.78 30.28 -5.31
N ILE A 25 9.90 29.68 -4.13
CA ILE A 25 10.57 28.38 -3.93
C ILE A 25 9.48 27.31 -3.84
N TYR A 26 9.55 26.34 -4.74
CA TYR A 26 8.58 25.25 -4.85
C TYR A 26 9.19 23.95 -4.38
N GLU A 27 8.44 23.19 -3.59
CA GLU A 27 8.84 21.86 -3.16
C GLU A 27 8.78 20.88 -4.35
N PRO A 28 9.66 19.85 -4.37
CA PRO A 28 9.56 18.80 -5.37
C PRO A 28 8.22 18.07 -5.25
N PRO A 29 7.68 17.53 -6.36
CA PRO A 29 6.43 16.78 -6.31
C PRO A 29 6.58 15.52 -5.46
N ARG A 30 5.56 15.24 -4.64
CA ARG A 30 5.49 14.06 -3.78
C ARG A 30 4.31 13.20 -4.22
N TYR A 31 4.57 11.91 -4.40
CA TYR A 31 3.58 10.92 -4.77
C TYR A 31 3.52 9.88 -3.66
N MET A 32 2.32 9.61 -3.15
CA MET A 32 2.14 8.62 -2.10
C MET A 32 2.32 7.20 -2.67
N SER A 33 3.07 6.37 -1.95
CA SER A 33 3.25 4.96 -2.30
C SER A 33 2.18 4.07 -1.65
N VAL A 34 1.97 2.87 -2.22
CA VAL A 34 1.17 1.80 -1.58
C VAL A 34 1.62 1.52 -0.15
N ASN A 35 2.92 1.50 0.14
CA ASN A 35 3.44 1.29 1.49
C ASN A 35 2.90 2.32 2.47
N GLN A 36 2.97 3.60 2.10
CA GLN A 36 2.49 4.70 2.93
C GLN A 36 0.99 4.62 3.12
N ALA A 37 0.23 4.33 2.06
CA ALA A 37 -1.21 4.16 2.13
C ALA A 37 -1.60 3.00 3.05
N ALA A 38 -0.92 1.85 2.93
CA ALA A 38 -1.16 0.68 3.76
C ALA A 38 -0.81 0.97 5.24
N GLN A 39 0.31 1.64 5.52
CA GLN A 39 0.68 2.04 6.88
C GLN A 39 -0.38 2.96 7.52
N GLN A 40 -0.91 3.93 6.77
CA GLN A 40 -1.99 4.80 7.26
C GLN A 40 -3.27 4.01 7.54
N LEU A 41 -3.64 3.08 6.67
CA LEU A 41 -4.79 2.20 6.91
C LEU A 41 -4.60 1.33 8.16
N LEU A 42 -3.41 0.74 8.33
CA LEU A 42 -3.07 -0.04 9.53
C LEU A 42 -3.16 0.81 10.81
N GLU A 43 -2.68 2.05 10.77
CA GLU A 43 -2.80 2.99 11.90
C GLU A 43 -4.27 3.30 12.22
N ILE A 44 -5.11 3.51 11.20
CA ILE A 44 -6.56 3.71 11.37
C ILE A 44 -7.20 2.47 12.02
N VAL A 45 -6.85 1.27 11.55
CA VAL A 45 -7.34 0.00 12.13
C VAL A 45 -6.98 -0.12 13.61
N GLN A 46 -5.73 0.19 13.96
CA GLN A 46 -5.29 0.19 15.37
C GLN A 46 -6.05 1.22 16.21
N ASN A 47 -6.23 2.43 15.69
CA ASN A 47 -6.97 3.49 16.37
C ASN A 47 -8.45 3.15 16.60
N GLN A 48 -9.11 2.49 15.64
CA GLN A 48 -10.48 2.00 15.79
C GLN A 48 -10.58 0.95 16.89
N ARG A 49 -9.64 -0.01 16.93
CA ARG A 49 -9.59 -1.02 18.00
C ARG A 49 -9.41 -0.41 19.39
N ILE A 50 -8.55 0.60 19.54
CA ILE A 50 -8.36 1.32 20.81
C ILE A 50 -9.66 1.99 21.27
N ARG A 51 -10.50 2.46 20.33
CA ARG A 51 -11.80 3.07 20.61
C ARG A 51 -12.92 2.05 20.86
N GLY A 52 -12.64 0.75 20.70
CA GLY A 52 -13.64 -0.31 20.80
C GLY A 52 -14.56 -0.41 19.57
N GLU A 53 -14.15 0.13 18.43
CA GLU A 53 -14.85 0.02 17.16
C GLU A 53 -14.39 -1.23 16.39
N GLU A 54 -15.28 -1.86 15.62
CA GLU A 54 -14.93 -2.98 14.75
C GLU A 54 -14.43 -2.44 13.40
N PRO A 55 -13.16 -2.70 13.04
CA PRO A 55 -12.60 -2.15 11.82
C PRO A 55 -13.10 -2.91 10.58
N ALA A 56 -13.52 -2.17 9.56
CA ALA A 56 -14.01 -2.75 8.29
C ALA A 56 -12.92 -3.44 7.46
N VAL A 57 -11.66 -3.11 7.73
CA VAL A 57 -10.46 -3.65 7.10
C VAL A 57 -9.52 -4.10 8.20
N THR A 58 -8.73 -5.15 7.97
CA THR A 58 -7.77 -5.69 8.92
C THR A 58 -6.41 -5.87 8.26
N GLU A 59 -5.40 -6.20 9.05
CA GLU A 59 -4.05 -6.54 8.59
C GLU A 59 -4.06 -7.65 7.55
N GLU A 60 -4.98 -8.61 7.69
CA GLU A 60 -5.15 -9.78 6.83
C GLU A 60 -6.04 -9.52 5.61
N THR A 61 -6.65 -8.34 5.51
CA THR A 61 -7.50 -8.03 4.36
C THR A 61 -6.67 -8.06 3.08
N LEU A 62 -7.12 -8.86 2.10
CA LEU A 62 -6.43 -9.00 0.83
C LEU A 62 -6.52 -7.70 0.03
N CYS A 63 -5.37 -7.26 -0.46
CA CYS A 63 -5.19 -6.04 -1.21
C CYS A 63 -4.39 -6.30 -2.50
N VAL A 64 -4.50 -5.36 -3.44
CA VAL A 64 -3.68 -5.35 -4.66
C VAL A 64 -2.97 -4.01 -4.76
N GLY A 65 -1.65 -4.03 -4.66
CA GLY A 65 -0.78 -2.91 -4.94
C GLY A 65 -0.48 -2.83 -6.43
N LEU A 66 -0.62 -1.65 -7.00
CA LEU A 66 -0.41 -1.38 -8.42
C LEU A 66 0.55 -0.20 -8.58
N ALA A 67 1.51 -0.32 -9.49
CA ALA A 67 2.37 0.78 -9.90
C ALA A 67 2.52 0.85 -11.41
N ARG A 68 2.45 2.07 -11.94
CA ARG A 68 2.71 2.39 -13.36
C ARG A 68 1.88 1.53 -14.31
N VAL A 69 0.58 1.41 -14.01
CA VAL A 69 -0.37 0.62 -14.83
C VAL A 69 -0.37 1.14 -16.26
N GLY A 70 -0.14 0.24 -17.23
CA GLY A 70 -0.01 0.55 -18.66
C GLY A 70 1.40 0.92 -19.14
N ALA A 71 2.40 1.03 -18.25
CA ALA A 71 3.80 1.21 -18.62
C ALA A 71 4.51 -0.13 -18.85
N GLU A 72 5.64 -0.11 -19.56
CA GLU A 72 6.47 -1.31 -19.80
C GLU A 72 6.99 -1.93 -18.49
N ASP A 73 7.21 -1.10 -17.47
CA ASP A 73 7.72 -1.52 -16.16
C ASP A 73 6.62 -1.55 -15.08
N GLN A 74 5.36 -1.77 -15.49
CA GLN A 74 4.22 -1.97 -14.59
C GLN A 74 4.53 -3.04 -13.53
N LYS A 75 4.14 -2.78 -12.28
CA LYS A 75 4.19 -3.78 -11.20
C LYS A 75 2.81 -3.98 -10.58
N ILE A 76 2.47 -5.24 -10.33
CA ILE A 76 1.26 -5.67 -9.62
C ILE A 76 1.72 -6.60 -8.50
N ALA A 77 1.18 -6.41 -7.31
CA ALA A 77 1.40 -7.29 -6.18
C ALA A 77 0.09 -7.53 -5.43
N ALA A 78 -0.22 -8.78 -5.12
CA ALA A 78 -1.39 -9.21 -4.37
C ALA A 78 -0.95 -9.81 -3.02
N GLY A 79 -1.60 -9.41 -1.94
CA GLY A 79 -1.20 -9.83 -0.60
C GLY A 79 -2.01 -9.12 0.48
N THR A 80 -1.75 -9.44 1.73
CA THR A 80 -2.44 -8.83 2.86
C THR A 80 -2.12 -7.34 2.98
N LEU A 81 -2.98 -6.57 3.64
CA LEU A 81 -2.71 -5.16 3.95
C LEU A 81 -1.37 -5.00 4.69
N GLN A 82 -1.04 -5.95 5.56
CA GLN A 82 0.26 -5.98 6.24
C GLN A 82 1.41 -6.11 5.25
N GLN A 83 1.34 -7.01 4.27
CA GLN A 83 2.36 -7.16 3.23
C GLN A 83 2.47 -5.89 2.37
N MET A 84 1.35 -5.23 2.06
CA MET A 84 1.34 -3.96 1.30
C MET A 84 2.12 -2.85 1.99
N SER A 85 2.28 -2.88 3.31
CA SER A 85 3.07 -1.89 4.05
C SER A 85 4.58 -1.96 3.75
N THR A 86 5.08 -3.07 3.19
CA THR A 86 6.51 -3.32 2.96
C THR A 86 6.87 -3.70 1.52
N VAL A 87 5.89 -3.91 0.64
CA VAL A 87 6.10 -4.27 -0.77
C VAL A 87 6.89 -3.22 -1.56
N ASP A 88 7.85 -3.63 -2.40
CA ASP A 88 8.55 -2.72 -3.31
C ASP A 88 7.94 -2.73 -4.72
N LEU A 89 7.16 -1.70 -5.02
CA LEU A 89 6.57 -1.48 -6.35
C LEU A 89 7.37 -0.51 -7.23
N GLY A 90 8.55 -0.06 -6.79
CA GLY A 90 9.38 0.90 -7.50
C GLY A 90 8.82 2.33 -7.49
N GLY A 91 8.93 3.02 -8.61
CA GLY A 91 8.57 4.43 -8.74
C GLY A 91 7.06 4.71 -8.96
N PRO A 92 6.61 5.95 -8.73
CA PRO A 92 5.22 6.37 -8.91
C PRO A 92 4.76 6.27 -10.38
N LEU A 93 3.46 6.26 -10.70
CA LEU A 93 2.29 6.44 -9.83
C LEU A 93 1.77 5.12 -9.26
N HIS A 94 1.32 5.16 -8.00
CA HIS A 94 0.82 3.99 -7.27
C HIS A 94 -0.70 4.09 -7.06
N SER A 95 -1.36 2.93 -6.99
CA SER A 95 -2.75 2.79 -6.54
C SER A 95 -2.89 1.51 -5.71
N LEU A 96 -3.89 1.48 -4.84
CA LEU A 96 -4.18 0.34 -3.97
C LEU A 96 -5.62 -0.10 -4.21
N ILE A 97 -5.86 -1.40 -4.31
CA ILE A 97 -7.20 -1.98 -4.32
C ILE A 97 -7.42 -2.72 -3.02
N ILE A 98 -8.53 -2.46 -2.35
CA ILE A 98 -9.02 -3.27 -1.23
C ILE A 98 -10.06 -4.24 -1.78
N THR A 99 -9.81 -5.53 -1.62
CA THR A 99 -10.76 -6.54 -2.10
C THR A 99 -11.97 -6.65 -1.18
N GLY A 100 -13.13 -6.98 -1.74
CA GLY A 100 -14.32 -7.29 -0.94
C GLY A 100 -14.21 -8.68 -0.30
N GLY A 101 -15.01 -8.92 0.75
CA GLY A 101 -14.96 -10.16 1.52
C GLY A 101 -15.31 -11.45 0.75
N SER A 102 -15.89 -11.36 -0.45
CA SER A 102 -16.15 -12.50 -1.33
C SER A 102 -15.45 -12.28 -2.68
N LEU A 103 -14.43 -13.09 -2.96
CA LEU A 103 -13.77 -13.15 -4.27
C LEU A 103 -14.31 -14.35 -5.06
N HIS A 104 -14.55 -14.15 -6.34
CA HIS A 104 -14.85 -15.25 -7.24
C HIS A 104 -13.60 -16.11 -7.46
N PRO A 105 -13.70 -17.45 -7.66
CA PRO A 105 -12.54 -18.30 -7.90
C PRO A 105 -11.60 -17.82 -9.00
N LEU A 106 -12.17 -17.33 -10.11
CA LEU A 106 -11.39 -16.75 -11.21
C LEU A 106 -10.58 -15.49 -10.80
N GLU A 107 -11.11 -14.67 -9.89
CA GLU A 107 -10.37 -13.53 -9.36
C GLU A 107 -9.20 -14.00 -8.50
N MET A 108 -9.40 -15.03 -7.67
CA MET A 108 -8.33 -15.63 -6.88
C MET A 108 -7.25 -16.25 -7.74
N GLU A 109 -7.63 -16.98 -8.81
CA GLU A 109 -6.69 -17.52 -9.79
C GLU A 109 -5.85 -16.40 -10.42
N MET A 110 -6.47 -15.29 -10.83
CA MET A 110 -5.75 -14.15 -11.38
C MET A 110 -4.80 -13.50 -10.36
N LEU A 111 -5.24 -13.32 -9.10
CA LEU A 111 -4.42 -12.73 -8.05
C LEU A 111 -3.23 -13.62 -7.67
N SER A 112 -3.37 -14.95 -7.78
CA SER A 112 -2.29 -15.89 -7.47
C SER A 112 -1.04 -15.71 -8.34
N LEU A 113 -1.21 -15.14 -9.54
CA LEU A 113 -0.10 -14.82 -10.44
C LEU A 113 0.78 -13.66 -9.93
N PHE A 114 0.29 -12.89 -8.96
CA PHE A 114 0.94 -11.69 -8.44
C PHE A 114 1.16 -11.74 -6.93
N THR A 115 1.05 -12.91 -6.30
CA THR A 115 1.18 -13.05 -4.85
C THR A 115 2.55 -12.61 -4.36
N ILE A 116 2.57 -11.79 -3.31
CA ILE A 116 3.81 -11.41 -2.62
C ILE A 116 4.40 -12.67 -1.96
N PRO A 117 5.66 -13.03 -2.24
CA PRO A 117 6.27 -14.18 -1.62
C PRO A 117 6.35 -14.01 -0.10
N GLU A 118 5.96 -15.04 0.65
CA GLU A 118 6.19 -15.07 2.09
C GLU A 118 7.68 -15.26 2.34
N ASN A 119 8.30 -14.28 2.99
CA ASN A 119 9.64 -14.48 3.55
C ASN A 119 9.49 -15.43 4.74
N SER A 120 9.61 -16.73 4.50
CA SER A 120 9.75 -17.74 5.55
C SER A 120 10.98 -17.38 6.38
N SER A 121 10.77 -16.96 7.62
CA SER A 121 11.82 -16.85 8.62
C SER A 121 12.30 -18.27 8.97
N GLU A 122 13.19 -18.82 8.15
CA GLU A 122 13.96 -20.01 8.50
C GLU A 122 14.85 -19.67 9.71
N SER A 123 14.32 -19.97 10.90
CA SER A 123 15.16 -20.13 12.08
C SER A 123 15.97 -21.41 11.86
N GLN A 124 17.17 -21.26 11.32
CA GLN A 124 18.16 -22.33 11.30
C GLN A 124 18.44 -22.77 12.74
N SER A 125 17.83 -23.87 13.17
CA SER A 125 18.28 -24.64 14.31
C SER A 125 19.64 -25.23 13.94
N THR A 126 20.70 -24.56 14.37
CA THR A 126 22.04 -25.13 14.38
C THR A 126 22.02 -26.36 15.28
N GLY A 127 22.02 -27.54 14.66
CA GLY A 127 22.23 -28.81 15.33
C GLY A 127 23.58 -28.79 16.04
N GLY A 128 23.53 -28.81 17.38
CA GLY A 128 24.68 -28.99 18.23
C GLY A 128 24.84 -30.46 18.61
N LEU A 129 25.95 -31.03 18.14
CA LEU A 129 26.71 -32.20 18.61
C LEU A 129 26.01 -33.57 18.62
#